data_AF-A0A6N2BAA3-F1
#
_entry.id   AF-A0A6N2BAA3-F1
#
_cell.length_a   1.000
_cell.length_b   1.000
_cell.length_c   1.000
_cell.angle_alpha   90.00
_cell.angle_beta   90.00
_cell.angle_gamma   90.00
#
_symmetry.space_group_name_H-M   'P 1'
#
loop_
_entity.id
_entity.type
_entity.pdbx_description
1 polymer ?
#
loop_
_entity_poly.entity_id
_entity_poly.type
_entity_poly.pdbx_seq_one_letter_code
_entity_poly.pdbx_strand_id
1 'polypeptide(L)'
;MLAARVVAYLNVDCAVQAGDFRASATPQLDELIIQAAQQVRNPDNSSQTIYESWLASGNVTTVKLGRLGGAGSDYAAFVQHIGSPTLDMSFGEVASIWGLVALRLADDEVLPFNYLSYAYELQKSAEYLEAEISDKGISLVPLYASIEKLRKAASRIKDDIKALKAKRSCAPVRELNDRLIMTERAFTDRDGLSSRTWYKHLIYAPAKHNDYGSNSFPGISDAIESAKSLNSSDSWHSVQHEVWRVARAITQASLVLSGRLT
;
A
#
# COMPACT_ATOMS: atom_id res chain seq x y z
N MET A 1 -6.16 11.07 -18.27
CA MET A 1 -5.68 12.30 -17.61
C MET A 1 -5.47 12.17 -16.09
N LEU A 2 -6.13 11.26 -15.35
CA LEU A 2 -5.88 11.07 -13.90
C LEU A 2 -4.59 10.29 -13.58
N ALA A 3 -4.33 9.20 -14.31
CA ALA A 3 -3.16 8.36 -14.09
C ALA A 3 -1.82 9.12 -14.15
N ALA A 4 -1.73 10.27 -14.81
CA ALA A 4 -0.49 11.02 -14.92
C ALA A 4 -0.23 12.05 -13.79
N ARG A 5 -1.25 12.40 -12.97
CA ARG A 5 -1.17 13.59 -12.09
C ARG A 5 -1.69 13.40 -10.66
N VAL A 6 -2.49 12.37 -10.39
CA VAL A 6 -3.03 12.16 -9.03
C VAL A 6 -1.89 11.83 -8.06
N VAL A 7 -1.76 12.62 -7.00
CA VAL A 7 -0.78 12.38 -5.92
C VAL A 7 -1.28 11.27 -5.00
N ALA A 8 -2.51 11.43 -4.49
CA ALA A 8 -3.21 10.44 -3.69
C ALA A 8 -4.73 10.62 -3.83
N TYR A 9 -5.50 9.57 -3.55
CA TYR A 9 -6.95 9.61 -3.38
C TYR A 9 -7.28 9.48 -1.89
N LEU A 10 -8.12 10.37 -1.37
CA LEU A 10 -8.52 10.38 0.04
C LEU A 10 -10.02 10.11 0.13
N ASN A 11 -10.38 8.93 0.60
CA ASN A 11 -11.77 8.50 0.74
C ASN A 11 -12.29 8.72 2.16
N VAL A 12 -13.53 9.18 2.26
CA VAL A 12 -14.32 9.20 3.50
C VAL A 12 -15.74 8.80 3.11
N ASP A 13 -16.06 7.52 3.24
CA ASP A 13 -17.40 7.01 2.91
C ASP A 13 -18.36 7.28 4.07
N CYS A 14 -18.03 6.74 5.25
CA CYS A 14 -18.77 6.97 6.48
C CYS A 14 -18.02 7.96 7.38
N ALA A 15 -18.33 9.25 7.22
CA ALA A 15 -17.76 10.33 8.02
C ALA A 15 -18.15 10.28 9.51
N VAL A 16 -19.21 9.55 9.87
CA VAL A 16 -19.58 9.26 11.26
C VAL A 16 -20.11 7.84 11.33
N GLN A 17 -19.43 6.99 12.09
CA GLN A 17 -19.89 5.65 12.45
C GLN A 17 -19.64 5.44 13.94
N ALA A 18 -20.56 4.74 14.62
CA ALA A 18 -20.33 4.37 16.01
C ALA A 18 -19.14 3.39 16.11
N GLY A 19 -18.27 3.61 17.10
CA GLY A 19 -17.06 2.81 17.32
C GLY A 19 -15.79 3.55 16.96
N ASP A 20 -14.63 2.97 17.26
CA ASP A 20 -13.33 3.66 17.24
C ASP A 20 -12.80 4.05 15.86
N PHE A 21 -11.79 4.93 15.85
CA PHE A 21 -11.10 5.35 14.63
C PHE A 21 -10.53 4.18 13.84
N ARG A 22 -10.85 4.14 12.54
CA ARG A 22 -10.33 3.16 11.59
C ARG A 22 -9.76 3.86 10.37
N ALA A 23 -8.60 3.38 9.94
CA ALA A 23 -7.96 3.82 8.71
C ALA A 23 -7.42 2.60 7.95
N SER A 24 -7.62 2.62 6.64
CA SER A 24 -7.01 1.69 5.70
C SER A 24 -6.29 2.49 4.63
N ALA A 25 -5.09 2.06 4.23
CA ALA A 25 -4.32 2.80 3.24
C ALA A 25 -3.34 1.92 2.47
N THR A 26 -2.82 2.45 1.37
CA THR A 26 -1.59 1.94 0.77
C THR A 26 -0.42 2.25 1.73
N PRO A 27 0.52 1.29 1.96
CA PRO A 27 1.47 1.36 3.09
C PRO A 27 2.35 2.61 3.19
N GLN A 28 2.66 3.26 2.06
CA GLN A 28 3.46 4.47 2.03
C GLN A 28 2.81 5.66 2.75
N LEU A 29 1.50 5.61 3.00
CA LEU A 29 0.75 6.64 3.72
C LEU A 29 0.64 6.35 5.23
N ASP A 30 1.04 5.16 5.70
CA ASP A 30 0.85 4.74 7.10
C ASP A 30 1.45 5.74 8.10
N GLU A 31 2.70 6.13 7.87
CA GLU A 31 3.42 7.03 8.78
C GLU A 31 2.76 8.41 8.81
N LEU A 32 2.29 8.92 7.67
CA LEU A 32 1.60 10.20 7.58
C LEU A 32 0.29 10.18 8.40
N ILE A 33 -0.49 9.11 8.26
CA ILE A 33 -1.77 8.94 8.97
C ILE A 33 -1.53 8.83 10.47
N ILE A 34 -0.54 8.03 10.88
CA ILE A 34 -0.16 7.87 12.30
C ILE A 34 0.30 9.21 12.89
N GLN A 35 1.15 9.95 12.18
CA GLN A 35 1.61 11.27 12.61
C GLN A 35 0.47 12.27 12.73
N ALA A 36 -0.52 12.22 11.83
CA ALA A 36 -1.70 13.08 11.92
C ALA A 36 -2.56 12.71 13.14
N ALA A 37 -2.79 11.41 13.38
CA ALA A 37 -3.54 10.94 14.55
C ALA A 37 -2.87 11.29 15.89
N GLN A 38 -1.53 11.40 15.92
CA GLN A 38 -0.77 11.84 17.09
C GLN A 38 -0.88 13.34 17.36
N GLN A 39 -1.26 14.15 16.37
CA GLN A 39 -1.37 15.60 16.50
C GLN A 39 -2.79 16.07 16.80
N VAL A 40 -3.79 15.29 16.41
CA VAL A 40 -5.21 15.62 16.61
C VAL A 40 -5.67 15.13 17.99
N ARG A 41 -6.27 16.04 18.76
CA ARG A 41 -6.90 15.72 20.05
C ARG A 41 -8.19 14.94 19.84
N ASN A 42 -8.48 14.02 20.74
CA ASN A 42 -9.79 13.37 20.81
C ASN A 42 -10.82 14.37 21.37
N PRO A 43 -11.84 14.82 20.60
CA PRO A 43 -13.02 15.58 21.03
C PRO A 43 -13.81 14.94 22.17
N ASP A 44 -14.01 13.61 22.16
CA ASP A 44 -14.70 12.90 23.25
C ASP A 44 -13.83 12.85 24.52
N ASN A 45 -12.50 12.90 24.38
CA ASN A 45 -11.56 12.97 25.50
C ASN A 45 -10.32 13.83 25.18
N SER A 46 -10.42 15.14 25.43
CA SER A 46 -9.37 16.10 25.08
C SER A 46 -8.03 15.88 25.78
N SER A 47 -7.98 15.03 26.81
CA SER A 47 -6.72 14.64 27.47
C SER A 47 -5.85 13.73 26.60
N GLN A 48 -6.45 13.06 25.61
CA GLN A 48 -5.78 12.13 24.71
C GLN A 48 -5.77 12.64 23.27
N THR A 49 -4.86 12.09 22.49
CA THR A 49 -4.83 12.18 21.03
C THR A 49 -5.66 11.05 20.41
N ILE A 50 -6.05 11.20 19.16
CA ILE A 50 -6.72 10.10 18.43
C ILE A 50 -5.84 8.85 18.42
N TYR A 51 -4.52 9.01 18.29
CA TYR A 51 -3.58 7.90 18.35
C TYR A 51 -3.61 7.13 19.69
N GLU A 52 -3.63 7.85 20.82
CA GLU A 52 -3.69 7.21 22.15
C GLU A 52 -5.01 6.48 22.37
N SER A 53 -6.13 7.07 21.95
CA SER A 53 -7.44 6.41 22.01
C SER A 53 -7.50 5.20 21.07
N TRP A 54 -6.88 5.27 19.90
CA TRP A 54 -6.80 4.16 18.94
C TRP A 54 -6.00 2.97 19.49
N LEU A 55 -4.87 3.24 20.18
CA LEU A 55 -4.11 2.19 20.88
C LEU A 55 -4.94 1.55 22.01
N ALA A 56 -5.63 2.37 22.80
CA ALA A 56 -6.42 1.91 23.94
C ALA A 56 -7.59 1.04 23.51
N SER A 57 -8.33 1.44 22.46
CA SER A 57 -9.42 0.66 21.87
C SER A 57 -8.95 -0.73 21.40
N GLY A 58 -7.82 -0.78 20.70
CA GLY A 58 -7.29 -2.04 20.17
C GLY A 58 -6.62 -2.92 21.24
N ASN A 59 -6.37 -2.40 22.44
CA ASN A 59 -5.50 -3.00 23.45
C ASN A 59 -4.14 -3.43 22.85
N VAL A 60 -3.55 -2.53 22.06
CA VAL A 60 -2.30 -2.76 21.32
C VAL A 60 -1.23 -1.74 21.69
N THR A 61 0.04 -2.10 21.53
CA THR A 61 1.18 -1.19 21.72
C THR A 61 1.55 -0.43 20.44
N THR A 62 1.08 -0.90 19.29
CA THR A 62 1.27 -0.25 17.98
C THR A 62 -0.01 -0.39 17.15
N VAL A 63 -0.44 0.71 16.55
CA VAL A 63 -1.58 0.71 15.62
C VAL A 63 -1.17 0.10 14.29
N LYS A 64 -2.09 -0.66 13.67
CA LYS A 64 -1.91 -1.20 12.32
C LYS A 64 -3.06 -0.73 11.47
N LEU A 65 -2.74 -0.13 10.32
CA LEU A 65 -3.75 0.26 9.34
C LEU A 65 -4.26 -0.97 8.60
N GLY A 66 -5.52 -0.90 8.18
CA GLY A 66 -6.06 -1.83 7.20
C GLY A 66 -5.42 -1.63 5.82
N ARG A 67 -5.65 -2.59 4.93
CA ARG A 67 -5.19 -2.51 3.54
C ARG A 67 -6.36 -2.42 2.59
N LEU A 68 -6.20 -1.60 1.55
CA LEU A 68 -7.22 -1.31 0.55
C LEU A 68 -7.27 -2.38 -0.55
N GLY A 69 -7.31 -3.66 -0.14
CA GLY A 69 -7.52 -4.77 -1.06
C GLY A 69 -8.99 -4.96 -1.42
N GLY A 70 -9.95 -4.55 -0.58
CA GLY A 70 -11.38 -4.69 -0.90
C GLY A 70 -11.88 -3.68 -1.95
N ALA A 71 -13.09 -3.88 -2.47
CA ALA A 71 -13.80 -2.98 -3.38
C ALA A 71 -15.05 -2.35 -2.75
N GLY A 72 -15.05 -2.20 -1.42
CA GLY A 72 -16.22 -1.79 -0.64
C GLY A 72 -16.58 -0.29 -0.71
N SER A 73 -15.83 0.53 -1.45
CA SER A 73 -16.08 1.97 -1.60
C SER A 73 -15.38 2.53 -2.86
N ASP A 74 -15.53 3.82 -3.13
CA ASP A 74 -15.05 4.51 -4.34
C ASP A 74 -13.53 4.47 -4.52
N TYR A 75 -12.78 4.20 -3.45
CA TYR A 75 -11.32 4.06 -3.51
C TYR A 75 -10.84 2.94 -4.46
N ALA A 76 -11.68 1.93 -4.73
CA ALA A 76 -11.32 0.75 -5.50
C ALA A 76 -10.74 1.09 -6.88
N ALA A 77 -11.36 2.03 -7.61
CA ALA A 77 -10.88 2.45 -8.93
C ALA A 77 -9.49 3.12 -8.87
N PHE A 78 -9.21 3.86 -7.79
CA PHE A 78 -7.95 4.59 -7.65
C PHE A 78 -6.78 3.67 -7.30
N VAL A 79 -6.94 2.77 -6.33
CA VAL A 79 -5.87 1.83 -5.98
C VAL A 79 -5.76 0.68 -6.99
N GLN A 80 -6.87 0.02 -7.34
CA GLN A 80 -6.81 -1.26 -8.05
C GLN A 80 -6.73 -1.12 -9.57
N HIS A 81 -7.27 -0.03 -10.14
CA HIS A 81 -7.25 0.19 -11.59
C HIS A 81 -6.20 1.21 -12.02
N ILE A 82 -6.11 2.34 -11.30
CA ILE A 82 -5.18 3.44 -11.62
C ILE A 82 -3.79 3.21 -11.00
N GLY A 83 -3.70 2.58 -9.82
CA GLY A 83 -2.46 2.45 -9.07
C GLY A 83 -2.04 3.75 -8.37
N SER A 84 -3.01 4.48 -7.83
CA SER A 84 -2.75 5.69 -7.04
C SER A 84 -2.59 5.36 -5.55
N PRO A 85 -1.66 6.02 -4.83
CA PRO A 85 -1.67 6.03 -3.38
C PRO A 85 -3.07 6.41 -2.88
N THR A 86 -3.58 5.65 -1.91
CA THR A 86 -4.97 5.80 -1.50
C THR A 86 -5.13 5.56 -0.01
N LEU A 87 -6.02 6.32 0.62
CA LEU A 87 -6.47 6.09 1.99
C LEU A 87 -7.99 6.11 2.07
N ASP A 88 -8.50 5.41 3.07
CA ASP A 88 -9.89 5.39 3.49
C ASP A 88 -9.94 5.49 5.01
N MET A 89 -10.79 6.37 5.53
CA MET A 89 -10.95 6.60 6.98
C MET A 89 -12.42 6.64 7.36
N SER A 90 -12.75 6.08 8.52
CA SER A 90 -14.09 6.09 9.10
C SER A 90 -14.02 6.32 10.60
N PHE A 91 -14.68 7.38 11.10
CA PHE A 91 -14.89 7.74 12.51
C PHE A 91 -15.60 9.10 12.60
N GLY A 92 -16.26 9.42 13.72
CA GLY A 92 -16.95 10.71 13.92
C GLY A 92 -16.10 11.98 13.76
N GLU A 93 -14.78 11.83 13.71
CA GLU A 93 -13.81 12.93 13.83
C GLU A 93 -12.76 12.89 12.72
N VAL A 94 -13.05 12.16 11.64
CA VAL A 94 -12.19 12.03 10.45
C VAL A 94 -11.84 13.40 9.86
N ALA A 95 -12.70 14.41 9.99
CA ALA A 95 -12.50 15.72 9.38
C ALA A 95 -11.15 16.37 9.73
N SER A 96 -10.71 16.31 10.99
CA SER A 96 -9.46 16.93 11.45
C SER A 96 -8.23 16.18 10.95
N ILE A 97 -8.25 14.83 11.02
CA ILE A 97 -7.14 14.00 10.51
C ILE A 97 -7.08 14.08 8.99
N TRP A 98 -8.22 13.93 8.31
CA TRP A 98 -8.33 14.03 6.85
C TRP A 98 -7.84 15.39 6.37
N GLY A 99 -8.26 16.49 7.03
CA GLY A 99 -7.82 17.84 6.70
C GLY A 99 -6.31 18.02 6.86
N LEU A 100 -5.74 17.52 7.96
CA LEU A 100 -4.29 17.58 8.18
C LEU A 100 -3.50 16.73 7.16
N VAL A 101 -3.99 15.53 6.84
CA VAL A 101 -3.37 14.67 5.81
C VAL A 101 -3.45 15.34 4.44
N ALA A 102 -4.61 15.89 4.07
CA ALA A 102 -4.82 16.61 2.82
C ALA A 102 -3.90 17.83 2.72
N LEU A 103 -3.78 18.62 3.79
CA LEU A 103 -2.89 19.78 3.86
C LEU A 103 -1.43 19.37 3.64
N ARG A 104 -0.96 18.31 4.32
CA ARG A 104 0.41 17.83 4.16
C ARG A 104 0.69 17.28 2.76
N LEU A 105 -0.26 16.59 2.15
CA LEU A 105 -0.12 16.09 0.78
C LEU A 105 -0.12 17.20 -0.27
N ALA A 106 -0.77 18.34 0.02
CA ALA A 106 -0.84 19.49 -0.88
C ALA A 106 0.35 20.44 -0.71
N ASP A 107 0.82 20.65 0.52
CA ASP A 107 1.75 21.73 0.86
C ASP A 107 3.18 21.26 1.21
N ASP A 108 3.38 20.00 1.64
CA ASP A 108 4.75 19.53 1.95
C ASP A 108 5.59 19.55 0.66
N GLU A 109 6.73 20.25 0.69
CA GLU A 109 7.64 20.38 -0.46
C GLU A 109 8.02 19.01 -1.05
N VAL A 110 8.36 18.05 -0.19
CA VAL A 110 8.56 16.64 -0.54
C VAL A 110 7.41 15.83 0.01
N LEU A 111 6.79 15.02 -0.86
CA LEU A 111 5.66 14.19 -0.48
C LEU A 111 6.01 13.27 0.72
N PRO A 112 5.16 13.23 1.77
CA PRO A 112 5.41 12.45 2.98
C PRO A 112 5.13 10.94 2.80
N PHE A 113 5.59 10.35 1.70
CA PHE A 113 5.46 8.92 1.41
C PHE A 113 6.65 8.14 1.99
N ASN A 114 6.37 7.07 2.73
CA ASN A 114 7.39 6.18 3.27
C ASN A 114 7.33 4.78 2.65
N TYR A 115 8.12 4.54 1.60
CA TYR A 115 8.21 3.23 0.95
C TYR A 115 8.92 2.14 1.77
N LEU A 116 9.55 2.45 2.92
CA LEU A 116 10.01 1.41 3.84
C LEU A 116 8.83 0.68 4.49
N SER A 117 7.74 1.38 4.79
CA SER A 117 6.50 0.76 5.28
C SER A 117 5.95 -0.21 4.24
N TYR A 118 6.00 0.16 2.95
CA TYR A 118 5.60 -0.70 1.84
C TYR A 118 6.47 -1.96 1.74
N ALA A 119 7.80 -1.81 1.81
CA ALA A 119 8.70 -2.96 1.80
C ALA A 119 8.47 -3.91 2.99
N TYR A 120 8.18 -3.35 4.17
CA TYR A 120 7.84 -4.13 5.36
C TYR A 120 6.53 -4.92 5.19
N GLU A 121 5.48 -4.29 4.67
CA GLU A 121 4.20 -4.98 4.41
C GLU A 121 4.35 -6.07 3.35
N LEU A 122 5.11 -5.82 2.27
CA LEU A 122 5.39 -6.84 1.26
C LEU A 122 6.15 -8.04 1.84
N GLN A 123 7.14 -7.79 2.70
CA GLN A 123 7.91 -8.83 3.37
C GLN A 123 6.99 -9.72 4.23
N LYS A 124 6.14 -9.10 5.04
CA LYS A 124 5.17 -9.81 5.88
C LYS A 124 4.16 -10.61 5.05
N SER A 125 3.66 -10.05 3.95
CA SER A 125 2.77 -10.77 3.03
C SER A 125 3.48 -11.94 2.33
N ALA A 126 4.76 -11.81 2.02
CA ALA A 126 5.55 -12.89 1.43
C ALA A 126 5.81 -14.03 2.44
N GLU A 127 6.04 -13.71 3.71
CA GLU A 127 6.19 -14.70 4.79
C GLU A 127 4.90 -15.49 5.02
N TYR A 128 3.75 -14.81 4.99
CA TYR A 128 2.44 -15.48 5.06
C TYR A 128 2.24 -16.43 3.86
N LEU A 129 2.58 -15.97 2.66
CA LEU A 129 2.50 -16.78 1.44
C LEU A 129 3.41 -18.00 1.50
N GLU A 130 4.65 -17.84 1.99
CA GLU A 130 5.62 -18.93 2.16
C GLU A 130 5.10 -20.01 3.09
N ALA A 131 4.48 -19.63 4.21
CA ALA A 131 3.85 -20.56 5.13
C ALA A 131 2.73 -21.37 4.46
N GLU A 132 1.97 -20.78 3.52
CA GLU A 132 0.88 -21.45 2.81
C GLU A 132 1.36 -22.45 1.75
N ILE A 133 2.49 -22.20 1.10
CA ILE A 133 2.95 -22.99 -0.07
C ILE A 133 4.27 -23.76 0.13
N SER A 134 4.77 -23.82 1.37
CA SER A 134 6.09 -24.39 1.71
C SER A 134 6.33 -25.82 1.19
N ASP A 135 5.28 -26.64 1.05
CA ASP A 135 5.35 -28.04 0.62
C ASP A 135 5.08 -28.23 -0.89
N LYS A 136 4.93 -27.15 -1.67
CA LYS A 136 4.46 -27.20 -3.07
C LYS A 136 5.55 -27.03 -4.13
N GLY A 137 6.82 -26.93 -3.73
CA GLY A 137 7.95 -26.79 -4.65
C GLY A 137 8.01 -25.46 -5.40
N ILE A 138 7.29 -24.43 -4.92
CA ILE A 138 7.28 -23.08 -5.49
C ILE A 138 8.45 -22.27 -4.93
N SER A 139 9.23 -21.63 -5.81
CA SER A 139 10.33 -20.76 -5.41
C SER A 139 9.86 -19.32 -5.20
N LEU A 140 9.95 -18.84 -3.96
CA LEU A 140 9.73 -17.44 -3.58
C LEU A 140 11.02 -16.61 -3.58
N VAL A 141 12.16 -17.19 -3.94
CA VAL A 141 13.45 -16.49 -4.04
C VAL A 141 13.37 -15.22 -4.92
N PRO A 142 12.72 -15.24 -6.11
CA PRO A 142 12.57 -14.04 -6.92
C PRO A 142 11.75 -12.94 -6.23
N LEU A 143 10.72 -13.33 -5.46
CA LEU A 143 9.85 -12.41 -4.72
C LEU A 143 10.64 -11.70 -3.62
N TYR A 144 11.29 -12.45 -2.73
CA TYR A 144 12.12 -11.86 -1.67
C TYR A 144 13.25 -11.00 -2.22
N ALA A 145 13.92 -11.45 -3.29
CA ALA A 145 14.97 -10.65 -3.94
C ALA A 145 14.44 -9.32 -4.50
N SER A 146 13.21 -9.29 -5.02
CA SER A 146 12.57 -8.06 -5.50
C SER A 146 12.19 -7.12 -4.36
N ILE A 147 11.66 -7.64 -3.24
CA ILE A 147 11.31 -6.87 -2.04
C ILE A 147 12.57 -6.22 -1.46
N GLU A 148 13.67 -6.97 -1.39
CA GLU A 148 14.94 -6.44 -0.89
C GLU A 148 15.49 -5.30 -1.77
N LYS A 149 15.30 -5.37 -3.11
CA LYS A 149 15.64 -4.26 -4.01
C LYS A 149 14.81 -3.01 -3.71
N LEU A 150 13.50 -3.17 -3.52
CA LEU A 150 12.61 -2.07 -3.15
C LEU A 150 13.01 -1.46 -1.80
N ARG A 151 13.29 -2.31 -0.80
CA ARG A 151 13.73 -1.87 0.53
C ARG A 151 15.02 -1.04 0.46
N LYS A 152 16.02 -1.49 -0.31
CA LYS A 152 17.26 -0.73 -0.53
C LYS A 152 17.00 0.60 -1.24
N ALA A 153 16.13 0.63 -2.25
CA ALA A 153 15.75 1.87 -2.94
C ALA A 153 15.04 2.84 -1.99
N ALA A 154 14.09 2.36 -1.19
CA ALA A 154 13.36 3.14 -0.21
C ALA A 154 14.27 3.72 0.89
N SER A 155 15.24 2.94 1.39
CA SER A 155 16.23 3.43 2.36
C SER A 155 17.04 4.59 1.81
N ARG A 156 17.53 4.47 0.57
CA ARG A 156 18.30 5.55 -0.09
C ARG A 156 17.47 6.81 -0.23
N ILE A 157 16.23 6.69 -0.71
CA ILE A 157 15.32 7.84 -0.84
C ILE A 157 15.06 8.50 0.53
N LYS A 158 14.88 7.73 1.59
CA LYS A 158 14.72 8.28 2.94
C LYS A 158 15.94 9.09 3.38
N ASP A 159 17.13 8.57 3.13
CA ASP A 159 18.39 9.27 3.44
C ASP A 159 18.56 10.54 2.58
N ASP A 160 18.22 10.47 1.28
CA ASP A 160 18.24 11.61 0.37
C ASP A 160 17.28 12.72 0.81
N ILE A 161 16.03 12.37 1.17
CA ILE A 161 15.04 13.31 1.71
C ILE A 161 15.56 13.99 2.98
N LYS A 162 16.18 13.22 3.89
CA LYS A 162 16.78 13.76 5.11
C LYS A 162 17.91 14.74 4.79
N ALA A 163 18.76 14.41 3.82
CA ALA A 163 19.85 15.28 3.38
C ALA A 163 19.33 16.56 2.69
N LEU A 164 18.28 16.47 1.87
CA LEU A 164 17.64 17.62 1.23
C LEU A 164 17.08 18.60 2.26
N LYS A 165 16.34 18.10 3.25
CA LYS A 165 15.81 18.92 4.36
C LYS A 165 16.92 19.62 5.15
N ALA A 166 18.05 18.95 5.36
CA ALA A 166 19.19 19.52 6.08
C ALA A 166 19.92 20.61 5.28
N LYS A 167 20.02 20.46 3.95
CA LYS A 167 20.75 21.40 3.08
C LYS A 167 19.93 22.64 2.69
N ARG A 168 18.62 22.67 2.94
CA ARG A 168 17.67 23.70 2.45
C ARG A 168 17.87 24.00 0.95
N SER A 169 18.24 22.98 0.17
CA SER A 169 18.60 23.15 -1.24
C SER A 169 17.39 22.91 -2.13
N CYS A 170 17.17 23.79 -3.10
CA CYS A 170 16.16 23.64 -4.16
C CYS A 170 16.65 22.65 -5.25
N ALA A 171 17.10 21.45 -4.84
CA ALA A 171 17.28 20.34 -5.78
C ALA A 171 15.96 20.09 -6.53
N PRO A 172 15.93 19.38 -7.67
CA PRO A 172 14.68 19.12 -8.38
C PRO A 172 13.76 18.16 -7.58
N VAL A 173 13.15 18.69 -6.52
CA VAL A 173 12.14 18.08 -5.66
C VAL A 173 10.99 17.50 -6.50
N ARG A 174 10.71 18.15 -7.63
CA ARG A 174 9.71 17.69 -8.60
C ARG A 174 9.99 16.28 -9.10
N GLU A 175 11.22 16.00 -9.51
CA GLU A 175 11.60 14.67 -10.03
C GLU A 175 11.47 13.61 -8.94
N LEU A 176 11.88 13.94 -7.71
CA LEU A 176 11.72 13.06 -6.56
C LEU A 176 10.24 12.76 -6.28
N ASN A 177 9.39 13.79 -6.26
CA ASN A 177 7.95 13.62 -6.05
C ASN A 177 7.29 12.82 -7.18
N ASP A 178 7.68 13.05 -8.43
CA ASP A 178 7.18 12.27 -9.57
C ASP A 178 7.56 10.79 -9.40
N ARG A 179 8.78 10.46 -8.97
CA ARG A 179 9.17 9.09 -8.65
C ARG A 179 8.35 8.48 -7.51
N LEU A 180 8.12 9.25 -6.43
CA LEU A 180 7.29 8.81 -5.30
C LEU A 180 5.85 8.49 -5.75
N ILE A 181 5.26 9.35 -6.58
CA ILE A 181 3.91 9.16 -7.15
C ILE A 181 3.86 7.95 -8.09
N MET A 182 4.86 7.81 -8.96
CA MET A 182 4.88 6.77 -9.99
C MET A 182 5.22 5.38 -9.45
N THR A 183 5.84 5.29 -8.26
CA THR A 183 6.19 3.99 -7.66
C THR A 183 4.95 3.13 -7.38
N GLU A 184 3.83 3.72 -6.92
CA GLU A 184 2.58 2.95 -6.73
C GLU A 184 2.05 2.38 -8.04
N ARG A 185 2.11 3.18 -9.11
CA ARG A 185 1.61 2.80 -10.44
C ARG A 185 2.42 1.67 -11.05
N ALA A 186 3.69 1.57 -10.70
CA ALA A 186 4.57 0.49 -11.16
C ALA A 186 4.16 -0.89 -10.62
N PHE A 187 3.26 -0.96 -9.62
CA PHE A 187 2.64 -2.21 -9.19
C PHE A 187 1.46 -2.65 -10.07
N THR A 188 1.05 -1.83 -11.04
CA THR A 188 -0.02 -2.17 -11.98
C THR A 188 0.50 -2.92 -13.20
N ASP A 189 -0.27 -3.89 -13.67
CA ASP A 189 -0.04 -4.64 -14.89
C ASP A 189 -1.13 -4.29 -15.90
N ARG A 190 -0.77 -3.98 -17.15
CA ARG A 190 -1.71 -3.59 -18.20
C ARG A 190 -2.75 -4.67 -18.49
N ASP A 191 -2.37 -5.94 -18.39
CA ASP A 191 -3.28 -7.07 -18.63
C ASP A 191 -4.18 -7.31 -17.42
N GLY A 192 -3.72 -6.92 -16.23
CA GLY A 192 -4.41 -7.09 -14.96
C GLY A 192 -4.35 -8.52 -14.43
N LEU A 193 -5.22 -8.83 -13.48
CA LEU A 193 -5.31 -10.16 -12.90
C LEU A 193 -5.93 -11.17 -13.87
N SER A 194 -5.43 -12.41 -13.80
CA SER A 194 -5.96 -13.53 -14.56
C SER A 194 -7.45 -13.71 -14.27
N SER A 195 -8.28 -13.81 -15.31
CA SER A 195 -9.76 -13.83 -15.25
C SER A 195 -10.46 -12.58 -14.69
N ARG A 196 -9.72 -11.58 -14.19
CA ARG A 196 -10.28 -10.35 -13.60
C ARG A 196 -9.51 -9.12 -14.10
N THR A 197 -9.54 -8.92 -15.43
CA THR A 197 -8.68 -7.95 -16.14
C THR A 197 -8.91 -6.50 -15.73
N TRP A 198 -10.04 -6.16 -15.10
CA TRP A 198 -10.27 -4.81 -14.59
C TRP A 198 -9.33 -4.47 -13.41
N TYR A 199 -8.98 -5.44 -12.56
CA TYR A 199 -8.03 -5.21 -11.48
C TYR A 199 -6.61 -5.25 -12.04
N LYS A 200 -5.94 -4.10 -12.04
CA LYS A 200 -4.58 -3.92 -12.59
C LYS A 200 -3.50 -4.06 -11.53
N HIS A 201 -3.80 -3.75 -10.28
CA HIS A 201 -2.84 -3.74 -9.20
C HIS A 201 -2.46 -5.14 -8.71
N LEU A 202 -1.18 -5.50 -8.81
CA LEU A 202 -0.71 -6.87 -8.51
C LEU A 202 -0.51 -7.15 -7.02
N ILE A 203 -0.45 -6.12 -6.18
CA ILE A 203 -0.29 -6.29 -4.72
C ILE A 203 -1.63 -6.33 -3.98
N TYR A 204 -2.63 -5.59 -4.45
CA TYR A 204 -3.89 -5.33 -3.75
C TYR A 204 -5.04 -5.41 -4.73
N ALA A 205 -5.94 -6.34 -4.49
CA ALA A 205 -7.24 -6.43 -5.15
C ALA A 205 -8.16 -7.30 -4.29
N PRO A 206 -9.47 -7.32 -4.57
CA PRO A 206 -10.41 -8.02 -3.72
C PRO A 206 -10.14 -9.52 -3.77
N ALA A 207 -10.44 -10.21 -2.68
CA ALA A 207 -10.44 -11.67 -2.71
C ALA A 207 -11.52 -12.14 -3.71
N LYS A 208 -11.22 -13.19 -4.49
CA LYS A 208 -12.11 -13.67 -5.57
C LYS A 208 -13.55 -13.97 -5.12
N HIS A 209 -13.72 -14.39 -3.87
CA HIS A 209 -15.01 -14.76 -3.27
C HIS A 209 -15.45 -13.84 -2.13
N ASN A 210 -14.74 -12.74 -1.89
CA ASN A 210 -15.09 -11.75 -0.88
C ASN A 210 -14.59 -10.36 -1.30
N ASP A 211 -15.49 -9.58 -1.91
CA ASP A 211 -15.15 -8.25 -2.42
C ASP A 211 -14.78 -7.26 -1.31
N TYR A 212 -15.15 -7.51 -0.05
CA TYR A 212 -14.73 -6.71 1.11
C TYR A 212 -13.39 -7.16 1.69
N GLY A 213 -12.94 -8.37 1.35
CA GLY A 213 -11.69 -8.95 1.83
C GLY A 213 -10.49 -8.38 1.10
N SER A 214 -9.47 -7.97 1.85
CA SER A 214 -8.18 -7.57 1.30
C SER A 214 -7.21 -8.75 1.27
N ASN A 215 -6.87 -9.25 0.08
CA ASN A 215 -5.78 -10.20 -0.09
C ASN A 215 -4.54 -9.49 -0.65
N SER A 216 -3.38 -9.81 -0.07
CA SER A 216 -2.10 -9.47 -0.69
C SER A 216 -1.79 -10.47 -1.79
N PHE A 217 -1.20 -10.00 -2.90
CA PHE A 217 -0.87 -10.82 -4.05
C PHE A 217 -2.06 -11.63 -4.62
N PRO A 218 -3.18 -10.95 -4.95
CA PRO A 218 -4.44 -11.60 -5.34
C PRO A 218 -4.30 -12.58 -6.50
N GLY A 219 -3.44 -12.31 -7.48
CA GLY A 219 -3.18 -13.24 -8.59
C GLY A 219 -2.55 -14.56 -8.14
N ILE A 220 -1.66 -14.51 -7.13
CA ILE A 220 -1.06 -15.71 -6.53
C ILE A 220 -2.12 -16.46 -5.73
N SER A 221 -2.93 -15.78 -4.92
CA SER A 221 -4.01 -16.40 -4.15
C SER A 221 -5.02 -17.11 -5.06
N ASP A 222 -5.45 -16.47 -6.15
CA ASP A 222 -6.37 -17.06 -7.13
C ASP A 222 -5.78 -18.32 -7.79
N ALA A 223 -4.48 -18.28 -8.11
CA ALA A 223 -3.77 -19.41 -8.69
C ALA A 223 -3.64 -20.57 -7.69
N ILE A 224 -3.38 -20.28 -6.41
CA ILE A 224 -3.32 -21.28 -5.34
C ILE A 224 -4.69 -21.95 -5.15
N GLU A 225 -5.76 -21.16 -5.10
CA GLU A 225 -7.12 -21.68 -4.98
C GLU A 225 -7.46 -22.60 -6.17
N SER A 226 -7.12 -22.16 -7.38
CA SER A 226 -7.32 -22.95 -8.59
C SER A 226 -6.50 -24.25 -8.55
N ALA A 227 -5.24 -24.20 -8.11
CA ALA A 227 -4.38 -25.37 -7.99
C ALA A 227 -4.90 -26.39 -6.96
N LYS A 228 -5.37 -25.90 -5.80
CA LYS A 228 -6.02 -26.73 -4.78
C LYS A 228 -7.30 -27.40 -5.31
N SER A 229 -8.07 -26.72 -6.16
CA SER A 229 -9.30 -27.28 -6.74
C SER A 229 -9.03 -28.36 -7.80
N LEU A 230 -7.97 -28.20 -8.62
CA LEU A 230 -7.66 -29.10 -9.72
C LEU A 230 -6.87 -30.36 -9.30
N ASN A 231 -6.23 -30.35 -8.12
CA ASN A 231 -5.46 -31.47 -7.57
C ASN A 231 -4.41 -32.08 -8.52
N SER A 232 -3.85 -31.27 -9.42
CA SER A 232 -2.80 -31.67 -10.37
C SER A 232 -1.48 -30.96 -10.06
N SER A 233 -0.34 -31.65 -10.20
CA SER A 233 0.98 -31.04 -10.05
C SER A 233 1.21 -29.89 -11.03
N ASP A 234 0.69 -30.00 -12.26
CA ASP A 234 0.90 -29.00 -13.30
C ASP A 234 0.19 -27.66 -13.00
N SER A 235 -0.87 -27.70 -12.18
CA SER A 235 -1.62 -26.50 -11.80
C SER A 235 -0.77 -25.52 -10.97
N TRP A 236 0.23 -26.02 -10.25
CA TRP A 236 1.15 -25.23 -9.44
C TRP A 236 2.14 -24.40 -10.29
N HIS A 237 2.37 -24.75 -11.56
CA HIS A 237 3.17 -23.91 -12.47
C HIS A 237 2.54 -22.51 -12.68
N SER A 238 1.20 -22.42 -12.63
CA SER A 238 0.51 -21.13 -12.71
C SER A 238 0.80 -20.26 -11.49
N VAL A 239 0.94 -20.87 -10.31
CA VAL A 239 1.33 -20.17 -9.07
C VAL A 239 2.74 -19.60 -9.21
N GLN A 240 3.69 -20.41 -9.70
CA GLN A 240 5.06 -19.93 -9.95
C GLN A 240 5.11 -18.77 -10.94
N HIS A 241 4.29 -18.82 -11.99
CA HIS A 241 4.18 -17.75 -12.97
C HIS A 241 3.70 -16.44 -12.34
N GLU A 242 2.64 -16.48 -11.51
CA GLU A 242 2.14 -15.30 -10.81
C GLU A 242 3.17 -14.74 -9.80
N VAL A 243 3.95 -15.59 -9.12
CA VAL A 243 5.08 -15.16 -8.29
C VAL A 243 6.09 -14.34 -9.11
N TRP A 244 6.43 -14.78 -10.32
CA TRP A 244 7.34 -14.03 -11.19
C TRP A 244 6.75 -12.71 -11.68
N ARG A 245 5.45 -12.67 -11.98
CA ARG A 245 4.76 -11.43 -12.36
C ARG A 245 4.85 -10.38 -11.24
N VAL A 246 4.52 -10.78 -10.01
CA VAL A 246 4.62 -9.91 -8.84
C VAL A 246 6.06 -9.47 -8.58
N ALA A 247 7.02 -10.40 -8.59
CA ALA A 247 8.43 -10.09 -8.39
C ALA A 247 8.99 -9.09 -9.43
N ARG A 248 8.54 -9.23 -10.69
CA ARG A 248 8.87 -8.29 -11.76
C ARG A 248 8.29 -6.91 -11.49
N ALA A 249 7.03 -6.80 -11.08
CA ALA A 249 6.40 -5.52 -10.77
C ALA A 249 7.06 -4.82 -9.56
N ILE A 250 7.39 -5.56 -8.50
CA ILE A 250 8.14 -5.00 -7.35
C ILE A 250 9.52 -4.52 -7.78
N THR A 251 10.20 -5.27 -8.65
CA THR A 251 11.48 -4.84 -9.22
C THR A 251 11.31 -3.56 -10.04
N GLN A 252 10.28 -3.46 -10.88
CA GLN A 252 9.97 -2.24 -11.64
C GLN A 252 9.71 -1.04 -10.71
N ALA A 253 8.89 -1.22 -9.67
CA ALA A 253 8.66 -0.19 -8.65
C ALA A 253 9.97 0.26 -7.97
N SER A 254 10.89 -0.66 -7.68
CA SER A 254 12.21 -0.31 -7.12
C SER A 254 13.07 0.52 -8.09
N LEU A 255 12.96 0.27 -9.40
CA LEU A 255 13.69 1.01 -10.43
C LEU A 255 13.11 2.41 -10.62
N VAL A 256 11.79 2.54 -10.64
CA VAL A 256 11.08 3.84 -10.66
C VAL A 256 11.44 4.66 -9.41
N LEU A 257 11.35 4.05 -8.22
CA LEU A 257 11.68 4.72 -6.97
C LEU A 257 13.15 5.18 -6.93
N SER A 258 14.07 4.45 -7.57
CA SER A 258 15.49 4.82 -7.67
C SER A 258 15.85 5.73 -8.85
N GLY A 259 14.87 6.13 -9.68
CA GLY A 259 15.08 7.04 -10.82
C GLY A 259 15.81 6.38 -11.99
N ARG A 260 15.83 5.05 -12.06
CA ARG A 260 16.50 4.27 -13.11
C ARG A 260 15.58 3.90 -14.27
N LEU A 261 14.29 4.19 -14.12
CA LEU A 261 13.24 3.94 -15.09
C LEU A 261 12.27 5.12 -14.98
N THR A 262 12.17 5.90 -16.06
CA THR A 262 11.32 7.08 -16.19
C THR A 262 10.29 6.87 -17.27
#